data_AF-A0A563U8T6-F1
#
_entry.id   AF-A0A563U8T6-F1
#
_cell.length_a   1.000
_cell.length_b   1.000
_cell.length_c   1.000
_cell.angle_alpha   90.00
_cell.angle_beta   90.00
_cell.angle_gamma   90.00
#
_symmetry.space_group_name_H-M   'P 1'
#
loop_
_entity.id
_entity.type
_entity.pdbx_description
1 polymer ?
#
loop_
_entity_poly.entity_id
_entity_poly.type
_entity_poly.pdbx_seq_one_letter_code
_entity_poly.pdbx_strand_id
1 'polypeptide(L)'
;MKATFLTLILFVFAITIAYSQERKSPSNIKQAISILQFELSDSLKLIVKNTEESNLIRLCYPWAAINKTGLKIIYDWFQNNDKPTGLNRYLIKHGITYLDHKQTITLVAFKQYLNNKKSDYKAIIKPYQRIELKWANEDKLRSTTDSLRGVYIPKDLDDALRQLNTFFKDSVRLQAKQLSENEFTARYHFGLGLWLRNNWGLWGGSRLSKYFIDLGINNPEDMSGVILTSYHRQLLQNPIKLAEQIQFSKDYLAKAQKDELNVKTKEFSEYHLNDTVVYKYPYGYVTTKQEDDADNDKCSAKGIVIAKNVKDFLLKVQIIETCDKKGIITYDNIKSYIFDKKIKQWIKAKKRKIIKSHKNEELWMNYNNWEAKESQ
;
A
#
# COMPACT_ATOMS: atom_id res chain seq x y z
N MET A 1 -38.63 49.14 -44.87
CA MET A 1 -38.73 49.12 -43.39
C MET A 1 -39.91 48.25 -43.01
N LYS A 2 -39.83 47.15 -42.24
CA LYS A 2 -38.75 46.47 -41.54
C LYS A 2 -39.00 44.96 -41.72
N ALA A 3 -37.94 44.22 -42.04
CA ALA A 3 -37.97 42.77 -42.22
C ALA A 3 -38.05 42.07 -40.86
N THR A 4 -38.92 41.08 -40.75
CA THR A 4 -39.03 40.13 -39.63
C THR A 4 -37.89 39.13 -39.73
N PHE A 5 -36.95 39.18 -38.78
CA PHE A 5 -35.84 38.23 -38.66
C PHE A 5 -36.28 37.10 -37.73
N LEU A 6 -36.49 35.91 -38.28
CA LEU A 6 -36.80 34.69 -37.53
C LEU A 6 -35.46 34.00 -37.21
N THR A 7 -34.94 34.21 -36.00
CA THR A 7 -33.71 33.54 -35.53
C THR A 7 -34.00 32.10 -35.14
N LEU A 8 -33.62 31.18 -36.03
CA LEU A 8 -33.61 29.73 -35.82
C LEU A 8 -32.46 29.39 -34.85
N ILE A 9 -32.76 29.13 -33.58
CA ILE A 9 -31.78 28.67 -32.59
C ILE A 9 -31.53 27.17 -32.83
N LEU A 10 -30.42 26.86 -33.48
CA LEU A 10 -29.91 25.49 -33.61
C LEU A 10 -29.24 25.07 -32.28
N PHE A 11 -29.97 24.33 -31.44
CA PHE A 11 -29.40 23.62 -30.30
C PHE A 11 -28.65 22.38 -30.79
N VAL A 12 -27.33 22.50 -30.97
CA VAL A 12 -26.46 21.34 -31.18
C VAL A 12 -26.26 20.64 -29.82
N PHE A 13 -27.05 19.61 -29.57
CA PHE A 13 -26.77 18.67 -28.48
C PHE A 13 -25.51 17.87 -28.82
N ALA A 14 -24.35 18.34 -28.35
CA ALA A 14 -23.15 17.54 -28.29
C ALA A 14 -23.33 16.47 -27.21
N ILE A 15 -23.81 15.29 -27.60
CA ILE A 15 -23.81 14.11 -26.73
C ILE A 15 -22.35 13.69 -26.55
N THR A 16 -21.74 14.14 -25.45
CA THR A 16 -20.49 13.54 -24.97
C THR A 16 -20.84 12.19 -24.36
N ILE A 17 -20.81 11.14 -25.19
CA ILE A 17 -20.77 9.77 -24.68
C ILE A 17 -19.42 9.62 -24.01
N ALA A 18 -19.38 9.85 -22.70
CA ALA A 18 -18.28 9.42 -21.85
C ALA A 18 -18.29 7.89 -21.84
N TYR A 19 -17.66 7.28 -22.84
CA TYR A 19 -17.19 5.91 -22.71
C TYR A 19 -16.19 5.90 -21.56
N SER A 20 -16.64 5.42 -20.39
CA SER A 20 -15.74 4.82 -19.43
C SER A 20 -15.06 3.65 -20.14
N GLN A 21 -13.96 3.93 -20.83
CA GLN A 21 -13.13 2.88 -21.41
C GLN A 21 -12.50 2.16 -20.22
N GLU A 22 -13.01 0.97 -19.90
CA GLU A 22 -12.24 0.00 -19.13
C GLU A 22 -10.87 -0.14 -19.82
N ARG A 23 -9.81 0.44 -19.25
CA ARG A 23 -8.48 0.35 -19.82
C ARG A 23 -8.12 -1.13 -19.94
N LYS A 24 -8.06 -1.64 -21.17
CA LYS A 24 -7.76 -3.05 -21.43
C LYS A 24 -6.38 -3.37 -20.88
N SER A 25 -6.34 -4.19 -19.84
CA SER A 25 -5.06 -4.64 -19.30
C SER A 25 -4.44 -5.71 -20.20
N PRO A 26 -3.14 -5.64 -20.52
CA PRO A 26 -2.49 -6.63 -21.38
C PRO A 26 -2.51 -8.03 -20.76
N SER A 27 -2.54 -9.03 -21.63
CA SER A 27 -2.49 -10.45 -21.27
C SER A 27 -1.09 -11.04 -21.29
N ASN A 28 -0.16 -10.40 -21.99
CA ASN A 28 1.23 -10.82 -22.14
C ASN A 28 2.08 -9.63 -22.62
N ILE A 29 3.40 -9.82 -22.70
CA ILE A 29 4.35 -8.76 -23.08
C ILE A 29 4.07 -8.20 -24.48
N LYS A 30 3.69 -9.05 -25.45
CA LYS A 30 3.36 -8.60 -26.81
C LYS A 30 2.17 -7.62 -26.80
N GLN A 31 1.11 -7.95 -26.08
CA GLN A 31 -0.06 -7.07 -25.96
C GLN A 31 0.28 -5.80 -25.18
N ALA A 32 1.16 -5.89 -24.17
CA ALA A 32 1.64 -4.72 -23.44
C ALA A 32 2.37 -3.74 -24.38
N ILE A 33 3.26 -4.24 -25.24
CA ILE A 33 3.95 -3.43 -26.27
C ILE A 33 2.94 -2.74 -27.19
N SER A 34 1.95 -3.47 -27.70
CA SER A 34 0.92 -2.89 -28.58
C SER A 34 0.13 -1.76 -27.91
N ILE A 35 -0.21 -1.93 -26.62
CA ILE A 35 -0.89 -0.88 -25.85
C ILE A 35 0.03 0.32 -25.63
N LEU A 36 1.29 0.10 -25.20
CA LEU A 36 2.24 1.20 -25.01
C LEU A 36 2.54 1.96 -26.31
N GLN A 37 2.59 1.27 -27.44
CA GLN A 37 2.76 1.90 -28.75
C GLN A 37 1.63 2.88 -29.07
N PHE A 38 0.39 2.51 -28.73
CA PHE A 38 -0.80 3.31 -29.01
C PHE A 38 -1.05 4.41 -27.97
N GLU A 39 -0.90 4.09 -26.67
CA GLU A 39 -1.26 5.00 -25.58
C GLU A 39 -0.15 5.99 -25.18
N LEU A 40 1.12 5.69 -25.45
CA LEU A 40 2.21 6.60 -25.11
C LEU A 40 2.40 7.68 -26.19
N SER A 41 2.63 8.91 -25.76
CA SER A 41 3.06 10.00 -26.64
C SER A 41 4.47 9.75 -27.19
N ASP A 42 4.79 10.35 -28.34
CA ASP A 42 6.10 10.15 -28.97
C ASP A 42 7.25 10.68 -28.11
N SER A 43 7.00 11.72 -27.30
CA SER A 43 7.94 12.21 -26.29
C SER A 43 8.26 11.12 -25.25
N LEU A 44 7.24 10.41 -24.72
CA LEU A 44 7.46 9.32 -23.77
C LEU A 44 8.15 8.12 -24.41
N LYS A 45 7.82 7.79 -25.67
CA LYS A 45 8.52 6.73 -26.43
C LYS A 45 10.00 7.08 -26.57
N LEU A 46 10.34 8.32 -26.90
CA LEU A 46 11.73 8.77 -27.03
C LEU A 46 12.48 8.67 -25.70
N ILE A 47 11.84 9.05 -24.58
CA ILE A 47 12.40 8.89 -23.24
C ILE A 47 12.72 7.41 -22.95
N VAL A 48 11.78 6.50 -23.19
CA VAL A 48 12.01 5.05 -22.99
C VAL A 48 13.14 4.54 -23.89
N LYS A 49 13.15 4.94 -25.16
CA LYS A 49 14.18 4.55 -26.13
C LYS A 49 15.59 4.95 -25.67
N ASN A 50 15.73 6.18 -25.17
CA ASN A 50 17.02 6.78 -24.82
C ASN A 50 17.47 6.48 -23.38
N THR A 51 16.59 6.00 -22.50
CA THR A 51 16.95 5.68 -21.11
C THR A 51 17.75 4.38 -21.05
N GLU A 52 18.92 4.41 -20.39
CA GLU A 52 19.71 3.21 -20.11
C GLU A 52 18.88 2.11 -19.43
N GLU A 53 19.10 0.84 -19.77
CA GLU A 53 18.26 -0.26 -19.26
C GLU A 53 18.28 -0.34 -17.72
N SER A 54 19.42 -0.03 -17.10
CA SER A 54 19.59 0.04 -15.65
C SER A 54 18.74 1.14 -14.97
N ASN A 55 18.33 2.16 -15.73
CA ASN A 55 17.55 3.30 -15.25
C ASN A 55 16.07 3.23 -15.66
N LEU A 56 15.65 2.26 -16.46
CA LEU A 56 14.27 2.17 -16.96
C LEU A 56 13.23 2.14 -15.83
N ILE A 57 13.51 1.44 -14.72
CA ILE A 57 12.59 1.36 -13.59
C ILE A 57 12.22 2.74 -13.01
N ARG A 58 13.14 3.73 -13.12
CA ARG A 58 12.91 5.11 -12.66
C ARG A 58 11.88 5.86 -13.49
N LEU A 59 11.43 5.30 -14.61
CA LEU A 59 10.34 5.85 -15.42
C LEU A 59 8.95 5.42 -14.92
N CYS A 60 8.87 4.42 -14.04
CA CYS A 60 7.61 3.91 -13.49
C CYS A 60 7.31 4.48 -12.10
N TYR A 61 6.04 4.73 -11.80
CA TYR A 61 5.59 4.97 -10.42
C TYR A 61 5.91 3.76 -9.52
N PRO A 62 6.30 3.96 -8.24
CA PRO A 62 6.49 5.25 -7.55
C PRO A 62 7.88 5.88 -7.74
N TRP A 63 8.78 5.22 -8.46
CA TRP A 63 10.17 5.65 -8.67
C TRP A 63 10.31 6.89 -9.56
N ALA A 64 9.28 7.20 -10.36
CA ALA A 64 9.22 8.40 -11.18
C ALA A 64 9.18 9.67 -10.33
N ALA A 65 10.03 10.65 -10.65
CA ALA A 65 9.98 11.97 -10.02
C ALA A 65 8.59 12.59 -10.22
N ILE A 66 8.01 13.10 -9.14
CA ILE A 66 6.60 13.46 -8.91
C ILE A 66 5.96 14.36 -9.99
N ASN A 67 6.75 15.00 -10.86
CA ASN A 67 6.28 16.00 -11.83
C ASN A 67 6.32 15.56 -13.30
N LYS A 68 6.38 14.25 -13.60
CA LYS A 68 6.03 13.72 -14.93
C LYS A 68 5.12 12.53 -14.71
N THR A 69 4.08 12.40 -15.52
CA THR A 69 3.15 11.28 -15.62
C THR A 69 3.86 9.98 -16.07
N GLY A 70 4.87 9.56 -15.30
CA GLY A 70 5.80 8.49 -15.60
C GLY A 70 5.09 7.15 -15.56
N LEU A 71 4.75 6.64 -16.75
CA LEU A 71 4.32 5.28 -17.06
C LEU A 71 3.47 4.61 -15.96
N LYS A 72 2.55 5.38 -15.34
CA LYS A 72 1.61 4.89 -14.33
C LYS A 72 0.77 3.76 -14.89
N ILE A 73 0.49 3.81 -16.19
CA ILE A 73 -0.14 2.73 -16.96
C ILE A 73 0.51 1.36 -16.70
N ILE A 74 1.85 1.28 -16.65
CA ILE A 74 2.57 0.03 -16.40
C ILE A 74 2.42 -0.38 -14.93
N TYR A 75 2.50 0.56 -14.00
CA TYR A 75 2.25 0.31 -12.58
C TYR A 75 0.83 -0.25 -12.35
N ASP A 76 -0.18 0.37 -12.95
CA ASP A 76 -1.59 0.01 -12.83
C ASP A 76 -1.87 -1.42 -13.33
N TRP A 77 -1.11 -1.90 -14.34
CA TRP A 77 -1.19 -3.30 -14.81
C TRP A 77 -0.77 -4.33 -13.76
N PHE A 78 -0.06 -3.94 -12.71
CA PHE A 78 0.44 -4.86 -11.69
C PHE A 78 -0.14 -4.62 -10.29
N GLN A 79 -0.89 -3.53 -10.08
CA GLN A 79 -1.47 -3.20 -8.77
C GLN A 79 -2.69 -4.04 -8.38
N ASN A 80 -3.47 -4.50 -9.36
CA ASN A 80 -4.73 -5.18 -9.07
C ASN A 80 -4.48 -6.62 -8.60
N ASN A 81 -4.29 -6.77 -7.29
CA ASN A 81 -4.00 -8.05 -6.66
C ASN A 81 -5.22 -8.98 -6.58
N ASP A 82 -6.44 -8.44 -6.73
CA ASP A 82 -7.68 -9.23 -6.61
C ASP A 82 -8.04 -9.99 -7.88
N LYS A 83 -7.68 -9.39 -9.03
CA LYS A 83 -7.72 -10.00 -10.34
C LYS A 83 -6.41 -9.66 -11.02
N PRO A 84 -5.34 -10.44 -10.78
CA PRO A 84 -4.08 -10.20 -11.46
C PRO A 84 -4.33 -10.17 -12.95
N THR A 85 -3.90 -9.08 -13.57
CA THR A 85 -4.01 -8.86 -15.01
C THR A 85 -3.40 -10.02 -15.77
N GLY A 86 -3.78 -10.23 -17.03
CA GLY A 86 -3.22 -11.35 -17.78
C GLY A 86 -1.69 -11.27 -17.87
N LEU A 87 -1.12 -10.07 -18.02
CA LEU A 87 0.32 -9.82 -17.98
C LEU A 87 0.93 -10.16 -16.61
N ASN A 88 0.29 -9.77 -15.50
CA ASN A 88 0.76 -10.14 -14.16
C ASN A 88 0.78 -11.67 -13.98
N ARG A 89 -0.30 -12.36 -14.37
CA ARG A 89 -0.36 -13.83 -14.35
C ARG A 89 0.68 -14.48 -15.25
N TYR A 90 0.89 -13.92 -16.44
CA TYR A 90 1.91 -14.38 -17.39
C TYR A 90 3.30 -14.32 -16.74
N LEU A 91 3.70 -13.19 -16.16
CA LEU A 91 5.01 -13.03 -15.54
C LEU A 91 5.19 -13.89 -14.28
N ILE A 92 4.15 -14.02 -13.45
CA ILE A 92 4.15 -14.93 -12.28
C ILE A 92 4.37 -16.39 -12.73
N LYS A 93 3.69 -16.83 -13.80
CA LYS A 93 3.89 -18.18 -14.38
C LYS A 93 5.32 -18.40 -14.87
N HIS A 94 6.03 -17.33 -15.22
CA HIS A 94 7.44 -17.36 -15.62
C HIS A 94 8.40 -17.06 -14.45
N GLY A 95 7.95 -17.17 -13.20
CA GLY A 95 8.82 -17.04 -12.02
C GLY A 95 9.22 -15.61 -11.69
N ILE A 96 8.43 -14.62 -12.11
CA ILE A 96 8.63 -13.20 -11.80
C ILE A 96 7.51 -12.71 -10.89
N THR A 97 7.86 -12.38 -9.65
CA THR A 97 6.94 -12.04 -8.57
C THR A 97 7.08 -10.59 -8.13
N TYR A 98 8.28 -10.02 -8.17
CA TYR A 98 8.54 -8.65 -7.71
C TYR A 98 8.01 -7.61 -8.70
N LEU A 99 7.34 -6.57 -8.19
CA LEU A 99 6.74 -5.51 -9.00
C LEU A 99 7.77 -4.83 -9.91
N ASP A 100 8.92 -4.44 -9.34
CA ASP A 100 9.97 -3.75 -10.08
C ASP A 100 10.54 -4.58 -11.22
N HIS A 101 10.66 -5.90 -11.05
CA HIS A 101 11.07 -6.81 -12.12
C HIS A 101 10.02 -6.88 -13.22
N LYS A 102 8.72 -6.95 -12.86
CA LYS A 102 7.63 -6.97 -13.84
C LYS A 102 7.58 -5.69 -14.68
N GLN A 103 7.73 -4.54 -14.02
CA GLN A 103 7.79 -3.24 -14.68
C GLN A 103 9.01 -3.15 -15.60
N THR A 104 10.20 -3.49 -15.09
CA THR A 104 11.45 -3.43 -15.86
C THR A 104 11.41 -4.36 -17.08
N ILE A 105 10.96 -5.60 -16.94
CA ILE A 105 10.80 -6.55 -18.07
C ILE A 105 9.89 -5.96 -19.15
N THR A 106 8.78 -5.35 -18.74
CA THR A 106 7.83 -4.70 -19.67
C THR A 106 8.49 -3.54 -20.43
N LEU A 107 9.26 -2.71 -19.72
CA LEU A 107 9.99 -1.59 -20.32
C LEU A 107 11.13 -2.00 -21.24
N VAL A 108 11.92 -3.01 -20.86
CA VAL A 108 13.00 -3.54 -21.70
C VAL A 108 12.42 -4.10 -23.00
N ALA A 109 11.32 -4.85 -22.92
CA ALA A 109 10.65 -5.37 -24.11
C ALA A 109 10.13 -4.26 -25.02
N PHE A 110 9.55 -3.20 -24.44
CA PHE A 110 9.09 -2.04 -25.20
C PHE A 110 10.25 -1.23 -25.81
N LYS A 111 11.36 -1.04 -25.09
CA LYS A 111 12.57 -0.41 -25.61
C LYS A 111 13.17 -1.21 -26.77
N GLN A 112 13.20 -2.54 -26.70
CA GLN A 112 13.65 -3.37 -27.83
C GLN A 112 12.76 -3.18 -29.06
N TYR A 113 11.45 -3.14 -28.86
CA TYR A 113 10.48 -2.83 -29.92
C TYR A 113 10.74 -1.46 -30.57
N LEU A 114 10.93 -0.39 -29.79
CA LEU A 114 11.23 0.96 -30.30
C LEU A 114 12.56 1.07 -31.06
N ASN A 115 13.45 0.09 -30.87
CA ASN A 115 14.73 -0.03 -31.55
C ASN A 115 14.69 -1.02 -32.73
N ASN A 116 13.48 -1.42 -33.17
CA ASN A 116 13.27 -2.40 -34.25
C ASN A 116 13.98 -3.75 -34.01
N LYS A 117 14.25 -4.09 -32.74
CA LYS A 117 14.84 -5.38 -32.36
C LYS A 117 13.72 -6.41 -32.15
N LYS A 118 13.88 -7.60 -32.71
CA LYS A 118 13.00 -8.73 -32.41
C LYS A 118 13.11 -9.08 -30.92
N SER A 119 12.01 -9.00 -30.19
CA SER A 119 12.00 -9.29 -28.75
C SER A 119 12.04 -10.80 -28.50
N ASP A 120 13.14 -11.29 -27.93
CA ASP A 120 13.17 -12.59 -27.26
C ASP A 120 12.79 -12.39 -25.78
N TYR A 121 11.50 -12.60 -25.48
CA TYR A 121 10.99 -12.44 -24.12
C TYR A 121 11.64 -13.41 -23.13
N LYS A 122 12.05 -14.60 -23.57
CA LYS A 122 12.72 -15.57 -22.71
C LYS A 122 14.11 -15.05 -22.32
N ALA A 123 14.83 -14.45 -23.26
CA ALA A 123 16.11 -13.80 -22.98
C ALA A 123 15.95 -12.60 -22.04
N ILE A 124 14.89 -11.79 -22.18
CA ILE A 124 14.60 -10.66 -21.27
C ILE A 124 14.27 -11.14 -19.85
N ILE A 125 13.49 -12.22 -19.70
CA ILE A 125 13.01 -12.71 -18.40
C ILE A 125 14.11 -13.45 -17.62
N LYS A 126 15.00 -14.18 -18.30
CA LYS A 126 15.97 -15.11 -17.68
C LYS A 126 16.90 -14.46 -16.63
N PRO A 127 17.44 -13.25 -16.80
CA PRO A 127 18.22 -12.58 -15.77
C PRO A 127 17.44 -12.36 -14.47
N TYR A 128 16.19 -11.91 -14.57
CA TYR A 128 15.33 -11.65 -13.40
C TYR A 128 14.91 -12.93 -12.69
N GLN A 129 14.69 -14.03 -13.41
CA GLN A 129 14.45 -15.35 -12.78
C GLN A 129 15.62 -15.76 -11.88
N ARG A 130 16.87 -15.51 -12.31
CA ARG A 130 18.06 -15.82 -11.50
C ARG A 130 18.12 -14.96 -10.24
N ILE A 131 17.80 -13.66 -10.37
CA ILE A 131 17.73 -12.74 -9.24
C ILE A 131 16.66 -13.19 -8.24
N GLU A 132 15.45 -13.48 -8.71
CA GLU A 132 14.35 -13.91 -7.83
C GLU A 132 14.62 -15.26 -7.16
N LEU A 133 15.25 -16.21 -7.86
CA LEU A 133 15.65 -17.47 -7.25
C LEU A 133 16.69 -17.27 -6.15
N LYS A 134 17.69 -16.41 -6.38
CA LYS A 134 18.69 -16.03 -5.36
C LYS A 134 17.99 -15.42 -4.15
N TRP A 135 17.11 -14.46 -4.40
CA TRP A 135 16.33 -13.77 -3.37
C TRP A 135 15.43 -14.72 -2.57
N ALA A 136 14.78 -15.68 -3.22
CA ALA A 136 13.95 -16.67 -2.55
C ALA A 136 14.78 -17.60 -1.64
N ASN A 137 16.02 -17.91 -2.00
CA ASN A 137 16.91 -18.71 -1.17
C ASN A 137 17.44 -17.93 0.04
N GLU A 138 17.86 -16.68 -0.17
CA GLU A 138 18.25 -15.78 0.92
C GLU A 138 17.10 -15.60 1.94
N ASP A 139 15.85 -15.53 1.47
CA ASP A 139 14.67 -15.35 2.32
C ASP A 139 14.38 -16.52 3.26
N LYS A 140 14.81 -17.73 2.92
CA LYS A 140 14.70 -18.89 3.81
C LYS A 140 15.61 -18.75 5.04
N LEU A 141 16.68 -17.96 4.92
CA LEU A 141 17.74 -17.82 5.92
C LEU A 141 17.86 -16.38 6.45
N ARG A 142 16.89 -15.50 6.15
CA ARG A 142 16.97 -14.06 6.45
C ARG A 142 17.23 -13.71 7.92
N SER A 143 16.77 -14.57 8.85
CA SER A 143 16.94 -14.38 10.29
C SER A 143 18.32 -14.75 10.82
N THR A 144 19.19 -15.35 10.00
CA THR A 144 20.53 -15.81 10.39
C THR A 144 21.63 -15.33 9.45
N THR A 145 21.33 -15.09 8.19
CA THR A 145 22.29 -14.58 7.19
C THR A 145 22.85 -13.20 7.56
N ASP A 146 24.10 -12.96 7.19
CA ASP A 146 24.77 -11.68 7.40
C ASP A 146 24.44 -10.63 6.35
N SER A 147 23.87 -11.07 5.23
CA SER A 147 23.59 -10.21 4.09
C SER A 147 22.28 -10.58 3.44
N LEU A 148 21.53 -9.56 3.02
CA LEU A 148 20.34 -9.69 2.19
C LEU A 148 20.47 -8.75 1.00
N ARG A 149 20.30 -9.26 -0.21
CA ARG A 149 20.27 -8.46 -1.46
C ARG A 149 21.57 -7.66 -1.66
N GLY A 150 22.68 -8.20 -1.17
CA GLY A 150 23.99 -7.55 -1.22
C GLY A 150 24.21 -6.48 -0.14
N VAL A 151 23.28 -6.32 0.80
CA VAL A 151 23.40 -5.41 1.94
C VAL A 151 23.75 -6.20 3.19
N TYR A 152 24.81 -5.79 3.89
CA TYR A 152 25.13 -6.33 5.22
C TYR A 152 24.05 -5.94 6.23
N ILE A 153 23.57 -6.93 6.98
CA ILE A 153 22.52 -6.78 7.99
C ILE A 153 23.19 -6.84 9.35
N PRO A 154 23.11 -5.83 10.21
CA PRO A 154 23.71 -5.92 11.54
C PRO A 154 23.12 -7.07 12.38
N LYS A 155 23.92 -7.71 13.25
CA LYS A 155 23.42 -8.80 14.10
C LYS A 155 22.71 -8.34 15.38
N ASP A 156 23.04 -7.15 15.86
CA ASP A 156 22.55 -6.52 17.10
C ASP A 156 22.69 -4.99 17.01
N LEU A 157 22.32 -4.28 18.09
CA LEU A 157 22.42 -2.82 18.16
C LEU A 157 23.86 -2.32 18.03
N ASP A 158 24.83 -2.94 18.71
CA ASP A 158 26.22 -2.48 18.67
C ASP A 158 26.84 -2.61 17.27
N ASP A 159 26.54 -3.70 16.57
CA ASP A 159 26.90 -3.88 15.17
C ASP A 159 26.22 -2.83 14.28
N ALA A 160 24.95 -2.52 14.53
CA ALA A 160 24.24 -1.47 13.79
C ALA A 160 24.90 -0.10 13.98
N LEU A 161 25.28 0.25 15.20
CA LEU A 161 25.99 1.50 15.50
C LEU A 161 27.36 1.56 14.83
N ARG A 162 28.11 0.44 14.79
CA ARG A 162 29.37 0.36 14.03
C ARG A 162 29.15 0.56 12.53
N GLN A 163 28.10 0.00 11.94
CA GLN A 163 27.79 0.22 10.53
C GLN A 163 27.41 1.68 10.25
N LEU A 164 26.60 2.32 11.10
CA LEU A 164 26.26 3.74 10.93
C LEU A 164 27.48 4.66 10.96
N ASN A 165 28.49 4.33 11.77
CA ASN A 165 29.73 5.09 11.80
C ASN A 165 30.52 5.06 10.48
N THR A 166 30.29 4.08 9.61
CA THR A 166 30.94 4.02 8.28
C THR A 166 30.17 4.82 7.22
N PHE A 167 28.88 5.11 7.45
CA PHE A 167 28.04 5.82 6.48
C PHE A 167 28.30 7.32 6.45
N PHE A 168 28.58 7.91 7.60
CA PHE A 168 28.68 9.36 7.75
C PHE A 168 30.12 9.85 7.68
N LYS A 169 30.38 10.79 6.75
CA LYS A 169 31.58 11.62 6.77
C LYS A 169 31.62 12.46 8.05
N ASP A 170 32.81 12.86 8.47
CA ASP A 170 33.05 13.66 9.68
C ASP A 170 32.17 14.91 9.77
N SER A 171 31.99 15.62 8.66
CA SER A 171 31.15 16.82 8.60
C SER A 171 29.69 16.56 8.97
N VAL A 172 29.12 15.43 8.54
CA VAL A 172 27.73 15.06 8.87
C VAL A 172 27.63 14.62 10.32
N ARG A 173 28.67 13.95 10.85
CA ARG A 173 28.72 13.59 12.27
C ARG A 173 28.81 14.83 13.16
N LEU A 174 29.54 15.86 12.75
CA LEU A 174 29.61 17.13 13.48
C LEU A 174 28.27 17.85 13.50
N GLN A 175 27.55 17.91 12.38
CA GLN A 175 26.20 18.46 12.33
C GLN A 175 25.22 17.68 13.19
N ALA A 176 25.31 16.34 13.19
CA ALA A 176 24.47 15.50 14.04
C ALA A 176 24.66 15.80 15.52
N LYS A 177 25.90 16.06 15.97
CA LYS A 177 26.21 16.40 17.38
C LYS A 177 25.68 17.76 17.83
N GLN A 178 25.32 18.65 16.90
CA GLN A 178 24.76 19.96 17.21
C GLN A 178 23.25 19.92 17.47
N LEU A 179 22.61 18.79 17.19
CA LEU A 179 21.17 18.61 17.37
C LEU A 179 20.88 18.06 18.78
N SER A 180 19.72 18.41 19.33
CA SER A 180 19.16 17.63 20.42
C SER A 180 18.77 16.23 19.92
N GLU A 181 18.63 15.28 20.84
CA GLU A 181 18.21 13.91 20.50
C GLU A 181 16.88 13.86 19.74
N ASN A 182 15.91 14.69 20.14
CA ASN A 182 14.61 14.80 19.47
C ASN A 182 14.73 15.38 18.06
N GLU A 183 15.54 16.42 17.87
CA GLU A 183 15.75 17.01 16.55
C GLU A 183 16.49 16.04 15.62
N PHE A 184 17.50 15.33 16.12
CA PHE A 184 18.21 14.32 15.35
C PHE A 184 17.28 13.20 14.90
N THR A 185 16.55 12.60 15.84
CA THR A 185 15.64 11.48 15.54
C THR A 185 14.53 11.90 14.57
N ALA A 186 13.91 13.06 14.78
CA ALA A 186 12.88 13.58 13.88
C ALA A 186 13.42 13.87 12.47
N ARG A 187 14.56 14.56 12.37
CA ARG A 187 15.16 14.95 11.08
C ARG A 187 15.60 13.75 10.26
N TYR A 188 16.13 12.72 10.91
CA TYR A 188 16.64 11.52 10.23
C TYR A 188 15.61 10.39 10.11
N HIS A 189 14.41 10.53 10.68
CA HIS A 189 13.36 9.49 10.68
C HIS A 189 12.94 9.05 9.27
N PHE A 190 12.70 10.00 8.37
CA PHE A 190 12.27 9.72 7.00
C PHE A 190 13.44 9.58 6.01
N GLY A 191 14.64 10.04 6.35
CA GLY A 191 15.83 9.82 5.53
C GLY A 191 16.49 8.49 5.88
N LEU A 192 17.42 8.56 6.84
CA LEU A 192 18.16 7.41 7.30
C LEU A 192 17.23 6.33 7.89
N GLY A 193 16.23 6.71 8.68
CA GLY A 193 15.30 5.74 9.27
C GLY A 193 14.59 4.87 8.23
N LEU A 194 14.06 5.48 7.15
CA LEU A 194 13.49 4.71 6.04
C LEU A 194 14.53 3.81 5.37
N TRP A 195 15.75 4.32 5.18
CA TRP A 195 16.84 3.53 4.62
C TRP A 195 17.13 2.30 5.49
N LEU A 196 17.24 2.44 6.82
CA LEU A 196 17.49 1.33 7.75
C LEU A 196 16.35 0.31 7.67
N ARG A 197 15.10 0.77 7.71
CA ARG A 197 13.93 -0.13 7.67
C ARG A 197 13.88 -0.98 6.40
N ASN A 198 14.22 -0.38 5.26
CA ASN A 198 14.18 -1.06 3.96
C ASN A 198 15.42 -1.94 3.71
N ASN A 199 16.62 -1.43 4.00
CA ASN A 199 17.88 -2.08 3.63
C ASN A 199 18.36 -3.08 4.69
N TRP A 200 18.08 -2.84 5.98
CA TRP A 200 18.35 -3.82 7.03
C TRP A 200 17.19 -4.79 7.28
N GLY A 201 16.17 -4.76 6.42
CA GLY A 201 15.09 -5.74 6.40
C GLY A 201 14.21 -5.70 7.65
N LEU A 202 14.00 -4.53 8.27
CA LEU A 202 13.22 -4.43 9.51
C LEU A 202 11.73 -4.76 9.27
N TRP A 203 11.18 -4.43 8.09
CA TRP A 203 9.80 -4.79 7.71
C TRP A 203 9.62 -6.28 7.38
N GLY A 204 10.50 -6.82 6.53
CA GLY A 204 10.37 -8.17 5.97
C GLY A 204 10.99 -9.28 6.83
N GLY A 205 11.68 -8.89 7.91
CA GLY A 205 12.44 -9.79 8.77
C GLY A 205 13.91 -9.88 8.37
N SER A 206 14.78 -9.82 9.37
CA SER A 206 16.22 -10.00 9.26
C SER A 206 16.78 -10.47 10.60
N ARG A 207 18.09 -10.79 10.68
CA ARG A 207 18.72 -11.08 11.97
C ARG A 207 18.65 -9.89 12.94
N LEU A 208 18.75 -8.65 12.43
CA LEU A 208 18.61 -7.43 13.23
C LEU A 208 17.18 -7.26 13.75
N SER A 209 16.18 -7.44 12.88
CA SER A 209 14.78 -7.30 13.31
C SER A 209 14.43 -8.38 14.34
N LYS A 210 14.97 -9.60 14.18
CA LYS A 210 14.83 -10.67 15.17
C LYS A 210 15.41 -10.27 16.52
N TYR A 211 16.61 -9.68 16.56
CA TYR A 211 17.20 -9.16 17.79
C TYR A 211 16.26 -8.19 18.53
N PHE A 212 15.65 -7.23 17.83
CA PHE A 212 14.70 -6.30 18.45
C PHE A 212 13.39 -6.96 18.88
N ILE A 213 12.86 -7.90 18.09
CA ILE A 213 11.66 -8.68 18.45
C ILE A 213 11.89 -9.47 19.73
N ASP A 214 13.07 -10.09 19.88
CA ASP A 214 13.44 -10.83 21.08
C ASP A 214 13.54 -9.91 22.32
N LEU A 215 13.78 -8.61 22.13
CA LEU A 215 13.74 -7.57 23.17
C LEU A 215 12.33 -6.99 23.42
N GLY A 216 11.34 -7.38 22.62
CA GLY A 216 9.96 -6.92 22.72
C GLY A 216 9.63 -5.66 21.89
N ILE A 217 10.51 -5.24 20.99
CA ILE A 217 10.26 -4.14 20.04
C ILE A 217 9.88 -4.75 18.69
N ASN A 218 8.59 -4.71 18.35
CA ASN A 218 8.06 -5.41 17.17
C ASN A 218 7.83 -4.51 15.96
N ASN A 219 7.68 -3.19 16.15
CA ASN A 219 7.44 -2.25 15.07
C ASN A 219 8.78 -1.79 14.45
N PRO A 220 8.96 -1.90 13.12
CA PRO A 220 10.17 -1.43 12.43
C PRO A 220 10.49 0.06 12.62
N GLU A 221 9.48 0.91 12.81
CA GLU A 221 9.64 2.32 13.14
C GLU A 221 10.30 2.47 14.52
N ASP A 222 9.80 1.77 15.54
CA ASP A 222 10.40 1.74 16.88
C ASP A 222 11.83 1.19 16.84
N MET A 223 12.06 0.08 16.11
CA MET A 223 13.41 -0.49 15.94
C MET A 223 14.38 0.56 15.38
N SER A 224 13.98 1.23 14.29
CA SER A 224 14.80 2.28 13.69
C SER A 224 14.96 3.52 14.58
N GLY A 225 13.93 3.85 15.37
CA GLY A 225 13.99 4.91 16.37
C GLY A 225 15.03 4.62 17.44
N VAL A 226 15.02 3.41 18.01
CA VAL A 226 16.04 2.97 18.99
C VAL A 226 17.44 3.03 18.41
N ILE A 227 17.63 2.59 17.15
CA ILE A 227 18.94 2.68 16.48
C ILE A 227 19.39 4.13 16.34
N LEU A 228 18.52 5.03 15.87
CA LEU A 228 18.85 6.45 15.67
C LEU A 228 19.16 7.16 16.98
N THR A 229 18.32 6.96 18.00
CA THR A 229 18.53 7.50 19.35
C THR A 229 19.86 7.01 19.92
N SER A 230 20.12 5.71 19.83
CA SER A 230 21.36 5.11 20.33
C SER A 230 22.59 5.62 19.58
N TYR A 231 22.49 5.81 18.27
CA TYR A 231 23.57 6.38 17.47
C TYR A 231 23.88 7.82 17.87
N HIS A 232 22.85 8.64 18.09
CA HIS A 232 23.03 10.02 18.56
C HIS A 232 23.72 10.05 19.94
N ARG A 233 23.27 9.21 20.88
CA ARG A 233 23.91 9.06 22.20
C ARG A 233 25.36 8.63 22.08
N GLN A 234 25.68 7.67 21.21
CA GLN A 234 27.05 7.23 20.95
C GLN A 234 27.93 8.38 20.42
N LEU A 235 27.43 9.19 19.49
CA LEU A 235 28.17 10.34 18.94
C LEU A 235 28.55 11.36 20.02
N LEU A 236 27.70 11.52 21.03
CA LEU A 236 27.90 12.41 22.17
C LEU A 236 28.55 11.74 23.38
N GLN A 237 28.92 10.46 23.29
CA GLN A 237 29.44 9.66 24.40
C GLN A 237 28.48 9.55 25.60
N ASN A 238 27.17 9.69 25.34
CA ASN A 238 26.13 9.51 26.34
C ASN A 238 25.78 8.02 26.51
N PRO A 239 25.37 7.58 27.72
CA PRO A 239 24.90 6.22 27.93
C PRO A 239 23.70 5.87 27.04
N ILE A 240 23.77 4.74 26.33
CA ILE A 240 22.70 4.30 25.41
C ILE A 240 21.37 4.07 26.13
N LYS A 241 21.40 3.53 27.36
CA LYS A 241 20.20 3.26 28.18
C LYS A 241 19.12 2.47 27.41
N LEU A 242 19.53 1.36 26.77
CA LEU A 242 18.64 0.56 25.92
C LEU A 242 17.39 0.06 26.68
N ALA A 243 17.54 -0.37 27.94
CA ALA A 243 16.41 -0.82 28.76
C ALA A 243 15.35 0.28 28.95
N GLU A 244 15.77 1.54 29.15
CA GLU A 244 14.86 2.69 29.27
C GLU A 244 14.13 2.95 27.95
N GLN A 245 14.83 2.85 26.80
CA GLN A 245 14.23 3.00 25.48
C GLN A 245 13.17 1.91 25.19
N ILE A 246 13.46 0.66 25.60
CA ILE A 246 12.52 -0.46 25.49
C ILE A 246 11.29 -0.21 26.37
N GLN A 247 11.50 0.21 27.61
CA GLN A 247 10.39 0.48 28.54
C GLN A 247 9.50 1.61 28.02
N PHE A 248 10.10 2.71 27.57
CA PHE A 248 9.37 3.83 26.97
C PHE A 248 8.51 3.37 25.79
N SER A 249 9.04 2.54 24.89
CA SER A 249 8.27 2.00 23.75
C SER A 249 7.08 1.16 24.22
N LYS A 250 7.27 0.31 25.24
CA LYS A 250 6.19 -0.51 25.82
C LYS A 250 5.10 0.35 26.46
N ASP A 251 5.49 1.36 27.23
CA ASP A 251 4.55 2.26 27.91
C ASP A 251 3.76 3.09 26.90
N TYR A 252 4.42 3.58 25.85
CA TYR A 252 3.77 4.29 24.75
C TYR A 252 2.72 3.41 24.05
N LEU A 253 3.08 2.16 23.71
CA LEU A 253 2.16 1.22 23.07
C LEU A 253 0.98 0.87 23.98
N ALA A 254 1.22 0.63 25.27
CA ALA A 254 0.16 0.33 26.24
C ALA A 254 -0.80 1.52 26.40
N LYS A 255 -0.26 2.75 26.44
CA LYS A 255 -1.08 3.97 26.47
C LYS A 255 -1.90 4.12 25.19
N ALA A 256 -1.29 3.97 24.02
CA ALA A 256 -1.99 4.08 22.74
C ALA A 256 -3.14 3.06 22.62
N GLN A 257 -2.91 1.81 23.05
CA GLN A 257 -3.95 0.78 23.09
C GLN A 257 -5.09 1.13 24.05
N LYS A 258 -4.77 1.66 25.23
CA LYS A 258 -5.76 2.11 26.20
C LYS A 258 -6.58 3.29 25.67
N ASP A 259 -5.93 4.27 25.05
CA ASP A 259 -6.57 5.43 24.45
C ASP A 259 -7.48 5.01 23.29
N GLU A 260 -7.04 4.09 22.42
CA GLU A 260 -7.86 3.51 21.35
C GLU A 260 -9.07 2.75 21.92
N LEU A 261 -8.88 1.96 22.98
CA LEU A 261 -9.98 1.25 23.64
C LEU A 261 -10.99 2.21 24.25
N ASN A 262 -10.53 3.29 24.88
CA ASN A 262 -11.39 4.32 25.46
C ASN A 262 -12.23 5.01 24.37
N VAL A 263 -11.61 5.37 23.23
CA VAL A 263 -12.32 5.95 22.08
C VAL A 263 -13.38 4.98 21.55
N LYS A 264 -13.01 3.72 21.29
CA LYS A 264 -13.96 2.69 20.85
C LYS A 264 -15.11 2.48 21.83
N THR A 265 -14.81 2.47 23.12
CA THR A 265 -15.83 2.31 24.17
C THR A 265 -16.80 3.48 24.19
N LYS A 266 -16.29 4.71 24.08
CA LYS A 266 -17.11 5.92 24.02
C LYS A 266 -18.00 5.90 22.78
N GLU A 267 -17.44 5.73 21.59
CA GLU A 267 -18.20 5.71 20.34
C GLU A 267 -19.23 4.55 20.33
N PHE A 268 -18.86 3.36 20.82
CA PHE A 268 -19.78 2.23 20.87
C PHE A 268 -20.94 2.42 21.87
N SER A 269 -20.75 3.27 22.88
CA SER A 269 -21.79 3.59 23.86
C SER A 269 -22.92 4.44 23.26
N GLU A 270 -22.67 5.16 22.16
CA GLU A 270 -23.64 6.03 21.49
C GLU A 270 -24.75 5.24 20.77
N TYR A 271 -24.56 3.94 20.52
CA TYR A 271 -25.53 3.08 19.86
C TYR A 271 -26.45 2.38 20.86
N HIS A 272 -27.75 2.43 20.66
CA HIS A 272 -28.76 1.79 21.50
C HIS A 272 -29.57 0.77 20.70
N LEU A 273 -30.28 -0.12 21.40
CA LEU A 273 -31.20 -1.04 20.74
C LEU A 273 -32.33 -0.23 20.10
N ASN A 274 -32.74 -0.67 18.91
CA ASN A 274 -33.74 -0.03 18.05
C ASN A 274 -33.29 1.29 17.39
N ASP A 275 -32.05 1.72 17.57
CA ASP A 275 -31.52 2.86 16.83
C ASP A 275 -31.54 2.57 15.33
N THR A 276 -31.99 3.55 14.55
CA THR A 276 -31.80 3.54 13.10
C THR A 276 -30.41 4.06 12.79
N VAL A 277 -29.60 3.23 12.16
CA VAL A 277 -28.21 3.54 11.79
C VAL A 277 -28.05 3.62 10.28
N VAL A 278 -27.15 4.47 9.83
CA VAL A 278 -26.82 4.66 8.41
C VAL A 278 -25.53 3.92 8.08
N TYR A 279 -25.50 3.19 6.97
CA TYR A 279 -24.34 2.43 6.55
C TYR A 279 -23.28 3.34 5.92
N LYS A 280 -22.03 3.27 6.40
CA LYS A 280 -20.91 4.13 5.95
C LYS A 280 -20.16 3.60 4.72
N TYR A 281 -20.60 2.49 4.13
CA TYR A 281 -19.95 1.86 2.97
C TYR A 281 -18.42 1.65 3.09
N PRO A 282 -17.89 1.10 4.20
CA PRO A 282 -16.44 0.94 4.41
C PRO A 282 -15.75 0.04 3.37
N TYR A 283 -16.52 -0.80 2.68
CA TYR A 283 -16.04 -1.69 1.61
C TYR A 283 -16.42 -1.19 0.21
N GLY A 284 -16.89 0.06 0.10
CA GLY A 284 -17.38 0.67 -1.12
C GLY A 284 -18.78 0.21 -1.52
N TYR A 285 -19.11 0.52 -2.78
CA TYR A 285 -20.45 0.32 -3.35
C TYR A 285 -20.51 -0.89 -4.28
N VAL A 286 -21.70 -1.48 -4.44
CA VAL A 286 -21.91 -2.58 -5.38
C VAL A 286 -21.83 -2.10 -6.84
N THR A 287 -22.16 -0.83 -7.09
CA THR A 287 -22.13 -0.20 -8.42
C THR A 287 -21.77 1.27 -8.35
N THR A 288 -21.25 1.82 -9.45
CA THR A 288 -20.99 3.26 -9.61
C THR A 288 -22.25 4.09 -9.40
N LYS A 289 -23.42 3.62 -9.86
CA LYS A 289 -24.69 4.33 -9.60
C LYS A 289 -24.99 4.47 -8.11
N GLN A 290 -24.75 3.43 -7.31
CA GLN A 290 -24.94 3.50 -5.86
C GLN A 290 -23.97 4.49 -5.21
N GLU A 291 -22.73 4.55 -5.69
CA GLU A 291 -21.72 5.53 -5.27
C GLU A 291 -22.18 6.95 -5.59
N ASP A 292 -22.56 7.21 -6.85
CA ASP A 292 -23.09 8.50 -7.28
C ASP A 292 -24.34 8.92 -6.49
N ASP A 293 -25.26 7.99 -6.21
CA ASP A 293 -26.48 8.29 -5.47
C ASP A 293 -26.19 8.58 -3.98
N ALA A 294 -25.19 7.92 -3.39
CA ALA A 294 -24.77 8.20 -2.01
C ALA A 294 -24.01 9.52 -1.89
N ASP A 295 -23.08 9.81 -2.81
CA ASP A 295 -22.28 11.04 -2.81
C ASP A 295 -23.12 12.30 -3.02
N ASN A 296 -24.29 12.16 -3.67
CA ASN A 296 -25.25 13.25 -3.88
C ASN A 296 -26.40 13.24 -2.85
N ASP A 297 -26.25 12.53 -1.73
CA ASP A 297 -27.26 12.38 -0.66
C ASP A 297 -28.65 11.91 -1.16
N LYS A 298 -28.71 11.28 -2.34
CA LYS A 298 -29.98 10.77 -2.91
C LYS A 298 -30.43 9.50 -2.22
N CYS A 299 -29.50 8.73 -1.68
CA CYS A 299 -29.83 7.51 -0.93
C CYS A 299 -28.73 7.09 0.05
N SER A 300 -29.14 6.55 1.19
CA SER A 300 -28.28 5.83 2.12
C SER A 300 -28.92 4.52 2.57
N ALA A 301 -28.12 3.46 2.68
CA ALA A 301 -28.59 2.21 3.25
C ALA A 301 -28.73 2.34 4.77
N LYS A 302 -29.79 1.79 5.33
CA LYS A 302 -30.13 1.91 6.75
C LYS A 302 -30.42 0.57 7.38
N GLY A 303 -30.16 0.49 8.67
CA GLY A 303 -30.48 -0.68 9.48
C GLY A 303 -30.99 -0.31 10.86
N ILE A 304 -31.55 -1.28 11.56
CA ILE A 304 -31.96 -1.16 12.96
C ILE A 304 -31.03 -2.01 13.82
N VAL A 305 -30.49 -1.43 14.89
CA VAL A 305 -29.67 -2.16 15.86
C VAL A 305 -30.55 -3.09 16.68
N ILE A 306 -30.33 -4.40 16.56
CA ILE A 306 -31.13 -5.42 17.26
C ILE A 306 -30.36 -6.15 18.37
N ALA A 307 -29.01 -6.08 18.37
CA ALA A 307 -28.19 -6.57 19.48
C ALA A 307 -26.80 -5.91 19.48
N LYS A 308 -26.10 -5.98 20.63
CA LYS A 308 -24.74 -5.45 20.81
C LYS A 308 -23.80 -6.52 21.39
N ASN A 309 -22.57 -6.56 20.91
CA ASN A 309 -21.47 -7.31 21.50
C ASN A 309 -20.38 -6.31 21.93
N VAL A 310 -20.33 -6.06 23.23
CA VAL A 310 -19.43 -5.07 23.85
C VAL A 310 -17.97 -5.51 23.77
N LYS A 311 -17.70 -6.82 23.87
CA LYS A 311 -16.33 -7.34 23.90
C LYS A 311 -15.62 -7.13 22.56
N ASP A 312 -16.32 -7.34 21.47
CA ASP A 312 -15.77 -7.30 20.11
C ASP A 312 -16.15 -6.01 19.37
N PHE A 313 -16.87 -5.08 20.02
CA PHE A 313 -17.39 -3.84 19.43
C PHE A 313 -18.23 -4.09 18.16
N LEU A 314 -19.12 -5.08 18.22
CA LEU A 314 -19.99 -5.44 17.09
C LEU A 314 -21.45 -5.05 17.38
N LEU A 315 -22.13 -4.57 16.35
CA LEU A 315 -23.58 -4.38 16.32
C LEU A 315 -24.20 -5.48 15.46
N LYS A 316 -25.27 -6.10 15.95
CA LYS A 316 -26.16 -6.89 15.12
C LYS A 316 -27.20 -5.94 14.56
N VAL A 317 -27.23 -5.81 13.24
CA VAL A 317 -28.12 -4.87 12.55
C VAL A 317 -29.01 -5.63 11.58
N GLN A 318 -30.31 -5.31 11.61
CA GLN A 318 -31.26 -5.73 10.58
C GLN A 318 -31.32 -4.65 9.49
N ILE A 319 -31.02 -5.00 8.24
CA ILE A 319 -31.06 -4.04 7.14
C ILE A 319 -32.52 -3.72 6.79
N ILE A 320 -32.91 -2.45 6.83
CA ILE A 320 -34.28 -2.02 6.51
C ILE A 320 -34.38 -1.30 5.17
N GLU A 321 -33.27 -0.71 4.71
CA GLU A 321 -33.23 0.09 3.47
C GLU A 321 -31.90 -0.12 2.74
N THR A 322 -31.98 -0.27 1.42
CA THR A 322 -30.83 -0.32 0.51
C THR A 322 -31.12 0.55 -0.71
N CYS A 323 -30.10 1.14 -1.32
CA CYS A 323 -30.31 2.06 -2.46
C CYS A 323 -30.80 1.39 -3.73
N ASP A 324 -30.55 0.08 -3.87
CA ASP A 324 -31.18 -0.72 -4.89
C ASP A 324 -31.31 -2.18 -4.41
N LYS A 325 -31.85 -3.03 -5.29
CA LYS A 325 -32.01 -4.47 -5.07
C LYS A 325 -30.69 -5.26 -4.94
N LYS A 326 -29.54 -4.66 -5.27
CA LYS A 326 -28.23 -5.32 -5.22
C LYS A 326 -27.64 -5.34 -3.82
N GLY A 327 -28.24 -4.62 -2.87
CA GLY A 327 -27.84 -4.61 -1.47
C GLY A 327 -26.58 -3.79 -1.21
N ILE A 328 -25.92 -4.10 -0.10
CA ILE A 328 -24.68 -3.46 0.36
C ILE A 328 -23.54 -4.48 0.45
N ILE A 329 -22.29 -4.05 0.29
CA ILE A 329 -21.11 -4.91 0.52
C ILE A 329 -20.80 -4.89 2.01
N THR A 330 -20.91 -6.04 2.68
CA THR A 330 -20.74 -6.16 4.14
C THR A 330 -19.43 -6.80 4.55
N TYR A 331 -18.70 -7.37 3.58
CA TYR A 331 -17.34 -7.86 3.78
C TYR A 331 -16.58 -7.88 2.46
N ASP A 332 -15.34 -7.40 2.51
CA ASP A 332 -14.38 -7.54 1.42
C ASP A 332 -12.95 -7.70 1.99
N ASN A 333 -12.29 -8.80 1.65
CA ASN A 333 -10.94 -9.11 2.14
C ASN A 333 -9.81 -8.62 1.21
N ILE A 334 -10.12 -7.76 0.24
CA ILE A 334 -9.18 -7.14 -0.73
C ILE A 334 -7.86 -6.64 -0.12
N LYS A 335 -7.92 -6.05 1.09
CA LYS A 335 -6.76 -5.48 1.81
C LYS A 335 -6.35 -6.30 3.03
N SER A 336 -6.96 -7.46 3.27
CA SER A 336 -6.70 -8.24 4.47
C SER A 336 -5.42 -9.06 4.34
N TYR A 337 -4.52 -8.87 5.30
CA TYR A 337 -3.42 -9.79 5.58
C TYR A 337 -3.87 -10.76 6.68
N ILE A 338 -3.54 -12.04 6.50
CA ILE A 338 -3.81 -13.09 7.46
C ILE A 338 -2.48 -13.42 8.11
N PHE A 339 -2.40 -13.35 9.44
CA PHE A 339 -1.20 -13.76 10.15
C PHE A 339 -1.07 -15.28 10.10
N ASP A 340 -0.05 -15.78 9.41
CA ASP A 340 0.29 -17.19 9.39
C ASP A 340 1.17 -17.52 10.60
N LYS A 341 0.56 -18.19 11.58
CA LYS A 341 1.21 -18.58 12.84
C LYS A 341 2.42 -19.50 12.65
N LYS A 342 2.48 -20.27 11.55
CA LYS A 342 3.57 -21.24 11.31
C LYS A 342 4.85 -20.54 10.89
N ILE A 343 4.74 -19.59 9.97
CA ILE A 343 5.88 -18.83 9.46
C ILE A 343 6.07 -17.49 10.19
N LYS A 344 5.19 -17.17 11.14
CA LYS A 344 5.17 -15.93 11.94
C LYS A 344 5.20 -14.68 11.06
N GLN A 345 4.45 -14.69 9.96
CA GLN A 345 4.41 -13.61 8.99
C GLN A 345 2.97 -13.27 8.59
N TRP A 346 2.74 -11.99 8.27
CA TRP A 346 1.52 -11.53 7.64
C TRP A 346 1.54 -11.86 6.15
N ILE A 347 0.62 -12.70 5.70
CA ILE A 347 0.49 -13.08 4.29
C ILE A 347 -0.81 -12.52 3.70
N LYS A 348 -0.78 -12.09 2.45
CA LYS A 348 -1.99 -11.61 1.77
C LYS A 348 -2.96 -12.77 1.53
N ALA A 349 -4.26 -12.53 1.72
CA ALA A 349 -5.29 -13.53 1.44
C ALA A 349 -5.21 -14.02 -0.02
N LYS A 350 -5.18 -15.35 -0.24
CA LYS A 350 -4.95 -15.96 -1.57
C LYS A 350 -6.09 -15.74 -2.57
N LYS A 351 -7.32 -15.47 -2.11
CA LYS A 351 -8.51 -15.25 -2.93
C LYS A 351 -9.37 -14.13 -2.34
N ARG A 352 -9.85 -13.22 -3.19
CA ARG A 352 -10.83 -12.21 -2.78
C ARG A 352 -12.19 -12.85 -2.53
N LYS A 353 -12.82 -12.49 -1.42
CA LYS A 353 -14.16 -12.89 -1.01
C LYS A 353 -14.93 -11.62 -0.70
N ILE A 354 -16.05 -11.45 -1.41
CA ILE A 354 -16.98 -10.34 -1.21
C ILE A 354 -18.30 -10.93 -0.74
N ILE A 355 -18.85 -10.40 0.36
CA ILE A 355 -20.18 -10.75 0.84
C ILE A 355 -21.07 -9.51 0.66
N LYS A 356 -22.26 -9.74 0.11
CA LYS A 356 -23.30 -8.73 -0.02
C LYS A 356 -24.45 -9.10 0.91
N SER A 357 -25.12 -8.09 1.42
CA SER A 357 -26.31 -8.27 2.23
C SER A 357 -27.46 -7.40 1.75
N HIS A 358 -28.66 -7.89 1.96
CA HIS A 358 -29.89 -7.34 1.40
C HIS A 358 -30.87 -6.92 2.48
N LYS A 359 -31.91 -6.19 2.08
CA LYS A 359 -33.01 -5.80 2.97
C LYS A 359 -33.60 -7.03 3.68
N ASN A 360 -33.92 -6.85 4.96
CA ASN A 360 -34.39 -7.83 5.94
C ASN A 360 -33.35 -8.84 6.45
N GLU A 361 -32.11 -8.82 5.94
CA GLU A 361 -31.05 -9.66 6.51
C GLU A 361 -30.51 -9.08 7.82
N GLU A 362 -30.11 -9.97 8.71
CA GLU A 362 -29.47 -9.64 9.98
C GLU A 362 -28.01 -10.08 9.98
N LEU A 363 -27.12 -9.22 10.45
CA LEU A 363 -25.71 -9.55 10.52
C LEU A 363 -24.97 -8.79 11.61
N TRP A 364 -23.92 -9.41 12.12
CA TRP A 364 -22.95 -8.78 13.01
C TRP A 364 -21.91 -8.03 12.20
N MET A 365 -21.72 -6.75 12.51
CA MET A 365 -20.72 -5.89 11.87
C MET A 365 -20.03 -5.02 12.91
N ASN A 366 -18.83 -4.54 12.59
CA ASN A 366 -18.17 -3.54 13.42
C ASN A 366 -19.05 -2.28 13.51
N TYR A 367 -19.17 -1.69 14.70
CA TYR A 367 -19.96 -0.48 14.91
C TYR A 367 -19.51 0.67 14.00
N ASN A 368 -18.22 0.75 13.68
CA ASN A 368 -17.65 1.79 12.83
C ASN A 368 -18.09 1.70 11.36
N ASN A 369 -18.75 0.60 10.96
CA ASN A 369 -19.39 0.48 9.66
C ASN A 369 -20.70 1.27 9.58
N TRP A 370 -21.16 1.80 10.71
CA TRP A 370 -22.43 2.49 10.87
C TRP A 370 -22.22 3.90 11.41
N GLU A 371 -23.20 4.75 11.15
CA GLU A 371 -23.38 6.07 11.74
C GLU A 371 -24.66 6.06 12.56
N ALA A 372 -24.58 6.47 13.81
CA ALA A 372 -25.78 6.77 14.59
C ALA A 372 -26.46 7.99 13.96
N LYS A 373 -27.74 7.89 13.59
CA LYS A 373 -28.51 9.08 13.28
C LYS A 373 -28.81 9.80 14.58
N GLU A 374 -28.56 11.11 14.63
CA GLU A 374 -29.08 11.95 15.70
C GLU A 374 -30.57 11.68 15.86
N SER A 375 -30.96 11.31 17.08
CA SER A 375 -32.36 11.20 17.49
C SER A 375 -33.06 12.52 17.10
N GLN A 376 -34.01 12.46 16.17
CA GLN A 376 -34.92 13.58 15.91
C GLN A 376 -35.84 13.80 17.11
#